data_AF-A0A972V2C8-F1
#
_entry.id   AF-A0A972V2C8-F1
#
_cell.length_a   1.000
_cell.length_b   1.000
_cell.length_c   1.000
_cell.angle_alpha   90.00
_cell.angle_beta   90.00
_cell.angle_gamma   90.00
#
_symmetry.space_group_name_H-M   'P 1'
#
loop_
_entity.id
_entity.type
_entity.pdbx_description
1 polymer ?
#
loop_
_entity_poly.entity_id
_entity_poly.type
_entity_poly.pdbx_seq_one_letter_code
_entity_poly.pdbx_strand_id
1 'polypeptide(L)'
;MNTKTAFNTLLSLIIIFLSTLFCSAQTRLIHVDTIPYDIYPEVIDFNPNLPSPFITKNGKEFVIAVTNEKKFAIVQVTLSNDHGICPQLTVDTADFPQLAQNGLHSEERLNNIKTITDRSLKEISELGHPNGLSQAGFLAHDENIISVIKGDNRVVSQLGLTHPQLAKPIFHVLNMMDADLSLNRWNMAKHQWENIRYFYYNNHKIFVEAGDTKGGQKSIFNDNVEGAFYIKLWREFDSDEIQYLKKHYDYLPENEFNDLKNHLSVINTGEMEPQYIMRYGFYEGHTYWRTDPIAISFIFGLKNLNELNRLFESKLHKILTSHYTE
;
A
#
# COMPACT_ATOMS: atom_id res chain seq x y z
N MET A 1 -65.60 -42.54 -5.94
CA MET A 1 -65.99 -42.26 -4.53
C MET A 1 -64.78 -41.70 -3.81
N ASN A 2 -65.02 -40.65 -3.02
CA ASN A 2 -64.09 -39.90 -2.17
C ASN A 2 -63.19 -40.76 -1.27
N THR A 3 -61.98 -40.26 -0.98
CA THR A 3 -61.43 -39.77 0.33
C THR A 3 -59.88 -39.69 0.18
N LYS A 4 -59.18 -38.54 0.03
CA LYS A 4 -58.83 -37.49 1.04
C LYS A 4 -58.75 -38.09 2.46
N THR A 5 -57.66 -38.06 3.22
CA THR A 5 -56.82 -36.92 3.62
C THR A 5 -55.65 -37.43 4.50
N ALA A 6 -54.57 -36.63 4.60
CA ALA A 6 -53.62 -36.55 5.71
C ALA A 6 -52.53 -37.63 5.85
N PHE A 7 -51.32 -37.33 5.36
CA PHE A 7 -50.14 -37.42 6.23
C PHE A 7 -49.18 -36.27 5.89
N ASN A 8 -48.86 -35.53 6.94
CA ASN A 8 -48.16 -34.26 6.96
C ASN A 8 -46.66 -34.43 6.65
N THR A 9 -46.18 -33.54 5.80
CA THR A 9 -44.95 -32.73 5.97
C THR A 9 -43.88 -33.30 6.90
N LEU A 10 -42.93 -34.03 6.32
CA LEU A 10 -41.63 -34.26 6.94
C LEU A 10 -40.53 -34.15 5.86
N LEU A 11 -39.55 -33.30 6.13
CA LEU A 11 -38.23 -33.24 5.50
C LEU A 11 -38.04 -32.46 4.19
N SER A 12 -38.58 -31.24 4.13
CA SER A 12 -37.92 -30.13 3.42
C SER A 12 -36.77 -29.59 4.27
N LEU A 13 -35.65 -30.33 4.36
CA LEU A 13 -34.46 -29.87 5.11
C LEU A 13 -33.19 -30.67 4.75
N ILE A 14 -32.90 -30.82 3.46
CA ILE A 14 -31.64 -31.40 2.99
C ILE A 14 -31.11 -30.56 1.81
N ILE A 15 -30.06 -29.78 2.11
CA ILE A 15 -29.03 -29.24 1.20
C ILE A 15 -29.45 -28.01 0.37
N ILE A 16 -29.63 -26.88 1.08
CA ILE A 16 -29.08 -25.59 0.62
C ILE A 16 -27.64 -25.58 1.14
N PHE A 17 -26.69 -26.06 0.34
CA PHE A 17 -25.26 -26.03 0.66
C PHE A 17 -24.47 -25.67 -0.59
N LEU A 18 -24.80 -24.53 -1.19
CA LEU A 18 -24.00 -23.89 -2.24
C LEU A 18 -24.31 -22.40 -2.28
N SER A 19 -24.05 -21.76 -1.15
CA SER A 19 -23.95 -20.31 -1.08
C SER A 19 -22.72 -19.99 -0.25
N THR A 20 -21.85 -19.19 -0.87
CA THR A 20 -20.79 -18.39 -0.25
C THR A 20 -19.57 -19.12 0.32
N LEU A 21 -18.65 -19.50 -0.58
CA LEU A 21 -17.21 -19.24 -0.36
C LEU A 21 -16.99 -17.72 -0.45
N PHE A 22 -17.40 -16.99 0.61
CA PHE A 22 -16.76 -15.70 0.89
C PHE A 22 -15.40 -16.04 1.49
N CYS A 23 -14.35 -15.94 0.68
CA CYS A 23 -13.00 -15.72 1.18
C CYS A 23 -12.99 -14.28 1.73
N SER A 24 -13.59 -14.07 2.91
CA SER A 24 -13.18 -12.96 3.74
C SER A 24 -11.81 -13.38 4.29
N ALA A 25 -10.79 -12.61 3.95
CA ALA A 25 -9.58 -12.56 4.76
C ALA A 25 -9.99 -12.01 6.13
N GLN A 26 -10.58 -12.89 6.95
CA GLN A 26 -10.93 -12.59 8.32
C GLN A 26 -9.60 -12.61 9.05
N THR A 27 -8.95 -11.44 9.12
CA THR A 27 -7.80 -11.18 9.98
C THR A 27 -8.18 -11.62 11.38
N ARG A 28 -7.82 -12.86 11.76
CA ARG A 28 -7.94 -13.32 13.14
C ARG A 28 -7.03 -12.41 13.95
N LEU A 29 -7.63 -11.44 14.62
CA LEU A 29 -6.98 -10.65 15.65
C LEU A 29 -6.50 -11.62 16.73
N ILE A 30 -5.20 -11.97 16.68
CA ILE A 30 -4.58 -12.74 17.74
C ILE A 30 -4.41 -11.77 18.91
N HIS A 31 -5.18 -11.99 19.97
CA HIS A 31 -5.07 -11.24 21.21
C HIS A 31 -3.80 -11.64 21.98
N VAL A 32 -2.66 -11.06 21.62
CA VAL A 32 -1.39 -11.26 22.34
C VAL A 32 -1.23 -10.19 23.42
N ASP A 33 -1.94 -10.35 24.54
CA ASP A 33 -1.90 -9.37 25.65
C ASP A 33 -0.76 -9.60 26.64
N THR A 34 0.04 -10.64 26.42
CA THR A 34 1.15 -11.00 27.28
C THR A 34 2.35 -11.34 26.42
N ILE A 35 2.72 -10.47 25.48
CA ILE A 35 3.92 -10.65 24.66
C ILE A 35 5.10 -10.79 25.64
N PRO A 36 5.70 -11.98 25.83
CA PRO A 36 6.83 -12.16 26.73
C PRO A 36 8.14 -11.77 26.02
N TYR A 37 8.02 -10.99 24.94
CA TYR A 37 9.12 -10.60 24.09
C TYR A 37 9.43 -9.16 24.35
N ASP A 38 10.72 -8.86 24.37
CA ASP A 38 11.18 -7.49 24.40
C ASP A 38 10.76 -6.79 23.09
N ILE A 39 10.28 -5.55 23.23
CA ILE A 39 9.89 -4.70 22.11
C ILE A 39 11.12 -3.93 21.66
N TYR A 40 11.18 -3.52 20.40
CA TYR A 40 12.27 -2.71 19.88
C TYR A 40 12.54 -1.46 20.76
N PRO A 41 13.79 -1.12 21.13
CA PRO A 41 15.07 -1.42 20.45
C PRO A 41 15.69 -2.81 20.68
N GLU A 42 15.14 -3.60 21.59
CA GLU A 42 15.61 -4.94 21.90
C GLU A 42 15.39 -5.89 20.71
N VAL A 43 16.26 -6.90 20.63
CA VAL A 43 16.31 -7.86 19.51
C VAL A 43 16.43 -9.28 20.02
N ILE A 44 15.88 -10.23 19.26
CA ILE A 44 15.71 -11.65 19.63
C ILE A 44 16.48 -12.52 18.62
N ASP A 45 17.17 -13.55 19.09
CA ASP A 45 17.98 -14.42 18.23
C ASP A 45 17.16 -15.41 17.37
N PHE A 46 15.89 -15.65 17.73
CA PHE A 46 15.02 -16.60 17.06
C PHE A 46 13.72 -15.94 16.58
N ASN A 47 13.11 -16.52 15.55
CA ASN A 47 11.83 -16.04 15.03
C ASN A 47 10.75 -16.20 16.13
N PRO A 48 10.06 -15.12 16.53
CA PRO A 48 9.07 -15.17 17.61
C PRO A 48 7.80 -15.96 17.24
N ASN A 49 7.67 -16.44 16.00
CA ASN A 49 6.50 -17.17 15.48
C ASN A 49 5.18 -16.41 15.70
N LEU A 50 5.23 -15.09 15.56
CA LEU A 50 4.09 -14.19 15.61
C LEU A 50 3.64 -13.84 14.19
N PRO A 51 2.33 -13.63 13.95
CA PRO A 51 1.89 -13.00 12.71
C PRO A 51 2.47 -11.59 12.61
N SER A 52 2.59 -11.06 11.40
CA SER A 52 3.04 -9.69 11.15
C SER A 52 2.25 -9.13 9.97
N PRO A 53 1.63 -7.94 10.07
CA PRO A 53 1.48 -7.17 11.31
C PRO A 53 0.57 -7.89 12.32
N PHE A 54 0.59 -7.45 13.57
CA PHE A 54 -0.36 -7.89 14.59
C PHE A 54 -0.81 -6.72 15.48
N ILE A 55 -1.98 -6.88 16.10
CA ILE A 55 -2.64 -5.82 16.88
C ILE A 55 -2.96 -6.36 18.28
N THR A 56 -2.54 -5.64 19.31
CA THR A 56 -2.81 -5.96 20.73
C THR A 56 -4.22 -5.50 21.14
N LYS A 57 -4.73 -5.89 22.32
CA LYS A 57 -6.09 -5.47 22.73
C LYS A 57 -6.26 -3.96 22.93
N ASN A 58 -5.18 -3.24 23.22
CA ASN A 58 -5.20 -1.78 23.30
C ASN A 58 -5.05 -1.07 21.94
N GLY A 59 -5.12 -1.81 20.83
CA GLY A 59 -5.08 -1.25 19.48
C GLY A 59 -3.68 -0.85 19.00
N LYS A 60 -2.61 -1.21 19.72
CA LYS A 60 -1.25 -1.00 19.22
C LYS A 60 -0.93 -2.01 18.14
N GLU A 61 -0.25 -1.54 17.09
CA GLU A 61 0.15 -2.35 15.96
C GLU A 61 1.65 -2.60 15.99
N PHE A 62 2.04 -3.80 15.59
CA PHE A 62 3.43 -4.23 15.58
C PHE A 62 3.75 -4.98 14.30
N VAL A 63 5.01 -4.89 13.88
CA VAL A 63 5.58 -5.69 12.79
C VAL A 63 6.84 -6.41 13.27
N ILE A 64 7.12 -7.55 12.66
CA ILE A 64 8.34 -8.32 12.89
C ILE A 64 9.37 -7.93 11.83
N ALA A 65 10.42 -7.26 12.24
CA ALA A 65 11.55 -6.88 11.39
C ALA A 65 12.76 -7.79 11.64
N VAL A 66 13.70 -7.81 10.68
CA VAL A 66 14.98 -8.50 10.80
C VAL A 66 16.11 -7.53 10.53
N THR A 67 17.03 -7.44 11.49
CA THR A 67 18.17 -6.53 11.43
C THR A 67 19.27 -7.06 10.50
N ASN A 68 20.26 -6.22 10.18
CA ASN A 68 21.45 -6.63 9.46
C ASN A 68 22.29 -7.69 10.19
N GLU A 69 22.17 -7.78 11.52
CA GLU A 69 22.76 -8.85 12.33
C GLU A 69 21.94 -10.16 12.30
N LYS A 70 20.88 -10.21 11.48
CA LYS A 70 19.95 -11.34 11.35
C LYS A 70 19.16 -11.64 12.64
N LYS A 71 19.00 -10.65 13.52
CA LYS A 71 18.16 -10.76 14.72
C LYS A 71 16.75 -10.23 14.43
N PHE A 72 15.77 -10.71 15.17
CA PHE A 72 14.38 -10.31 15.04
C PHE A 72 14.07 -9.13 15.95
N ALA A 73 13.30 -8.18 15.46
CA ALA A 73 12.82 -7.01 16.21
C ALA A 73 11.30 -6.97 16.13
N ILE A 74 10.64 -6.66 17.26
CA ILE A 74 9.20 -6.43 17.33
C ILE A 74 8.99 -4.91 17.41
N VAL A 75 8.65 -4.28 16.29
CA VAL A 75 8.62 -2.82 16.18
C VAL A 75 7.18 -2.32 16.28
N GLN A 76 6.90 -1.40 17.20
CA GLN A 76 5.60 -0.75 17.30
C GLN A 76 5.42 0.21 16.13
N VAL A 77 4.37 0.03 15.33
CA VAL A 77 4.13 0.80 14.10
C VAL A 77 2.73 1.42 14.03
N THR A 78 2.02 1.47 15.16
CA THR A 78 0.71 2.13 15.27
C THR A 78 0.71 3.50 14.62
N LEU A 79 -0.25 3.76 13.73
CA LEU A 79 -0.38 5.07 13.09
C LEU A 79 -0.75 6.13 14.14
N SER A 80 -0.13 7.31 14.05
CA SER A 80 -0.43 8.45 14.92
C SER A 80 -0.15 9.78 14.19
N ASN A 81 -0.79 10.85 14.64
CA ASN A 81 -0.44 12.21 14.23
C ASN A 81 0.69 12.81 15.10
N ASP A 82 1.08 12.13 16.17
CA ASP A 82 2.08 12.60 17.13
C ASP A 82 3.50 12.05 16.84
N HIS A 83 3.67 11.26 15.78
CA HIS A 83 4.98 10.74 15.37
C HIS A 83 5.86 11.83 14.75
N GLY A 84 7.18 11.67 14.90
CA GLY A 84 8.16 12.71 14.53
C GLY A 84 8.27 12.95 13.02
N ILE A 85 7.99 11.94 12.19
CA ILE A 85 8.17 12.04 10.73
C ILE A 85 7.04 12.83 10.06
N CYS A 86 5.77 12.54 10.37
CA CYS A 86 4.64 13.23 9.75
C CYS A 86 3.29 12.90 10.41
N PRO A 87 2.23 13.72 10.19
CA PRO A 87 0.86 13.35 10.51
C PRO A 87 0.34 12.22 9.61
N GLN A 88 -0.14 11.11 10.20
CA GLN A 88 -0.45 9.87 9.48
C GLN A 88 -1.95 9.58 9.35
N LEU A 89 -2.81 10.32 10.04
CA LEU A 89 -4.26 10.14 10.06
C LEU A 89 -5.01 11.35 9.47
N THR A 90 -4.27 12.28 8.87
CA THR A 90 -4.84 13.49 8.27
C THR A 90 -5.38 13.18 6.87
N VAL A 91 -6.66 13.49 6.67
CA VAL A 91 -7.31 13.49 5.35
C VAL A 91 -7.80 14.89 5.05
N ASP A 92 -7.68 15.35 3.80
CA ASP A 92 -8.20 16.66 3.41
C ASP A 92 -9.73 16.61 3.27
N THR A 93 -10.41 16.85 4.39
CA THR A 93 -11.88 16.85 4.46
C THR A 93 -12.53 18.01 3.71
N ALA A 94 -11.79 19.10 3.46
CA ALA A 94 -12.33 20.28 2.79
C ALA A 94 -12.47 20.02 1.29
N ASP A 95 -11.41 19.50 0.68
CA ASP A 95 -11.39 19.19 -0.75
C ASP A 95 -11.95 17.81 -1.06
N PHE A 96 -11.82 16.84 -0.14
CA PHE A 96 -12.21 15.43 -0.37
C PHE A 96 -13.05 14.83 0.78
N PRO A 97 -14.28 15.33 1.03
CA PRO A 97 -15.14 14.82 2.10
C PRO A 97 -15.54 13.36 1.92
N GLN A 98 -15.75 12.87 0.68
CA GLN A 98 -16.02 11.43 0.46
C GLN A 98 -14.81 10.56 0.81
N LEU A 99 -13.60 10.98 0.41
CA LEU A 99 -12.36 10.28 0.78
C LEU A 99 -12.24 10.17 2.30
N ALA A 100 -12.51 11.26 3.02
CA ALA A 100 -12.50 11.24 4.48
C ALA A 100 -13.59 10.35 5.09
N GLN A 101 -14.77 10.28 4.45
CA GLN A 101 -15.90 9.53 4.97
C GLN A 101 -15.75 8.01 4.78
N ASN A 102 -15.29 7.57 3.61
CA ASN A 102 -15.31 6.15 3.24
C ASN A 102 -13.99 5.64 2.65
N GLY A 103 -12.98 6.50 2.53
CA GLY A 103 -11.66 6.13 2.01
C GLY A 103 -11.58 6.01 0.48
N LEU A 104 -12.58 6.50 -0.26
CA LEU A 104 -12.62 6.54 -1.72
C LEU A 104 -13.15 7.89 -2.22
N HIS A 105 -12.76 8.29 -3.42
CA HIS A 105 -13.27 9.50 -4.07
C HIS A 105 -14.62 9.27 -4.75
N SER A 106 -15.42 10.35 -4.81
CA SER A 106 -16.53 10.46 -5.75
C SER A 106 -16.03 11.04 -7.08
N GLU A 107 -16.17 10.29 -8.17
CA GLU A 107 -15.79 10.78 -9.51
C GLU A 107 -16.60 12.01 -9.93
N GLU A 108 -17.88 12.09 -9.56
CA GLU A 108 -18.70 13.27 -9.81
C GLU A 108 -18.09 14.51 -9.16
N ARG A 109 -17.59 14.38 -7.93
CA ARG A 109 -16.89 15.47 -7.26
C ARG A 109 -15.57 15.80 -7.96
N LEU A 110 -14.75 14.80 -8.28
CA LEU A 110 -13.47 15.00 -8.97
C LEU A 110 -13.64 15.73 -10.31
N ASN A 111 -14.75 15.50 -11.01
CA ASN A 111 -15.07 16.23 -12.25
C ASN A 111 -15.41 17.72 -12.03
N ASN A 112 -15.74 18.12 -10.80
CA ASN A 112 -16.21 19.48 -10.47
C ASN A 112 -15.22 20.30 -9.63
N ILE A 113 -14.20 19.69 -9.02
CA ILE A 113 -13.19 20.43 -8.27
C ILE A 113 -12.32 21.26 -9.22
N LYS A 114 -11.91 22.44 -8.75
CA LYS A 114 -11.07 23.39 -9.51
C LYS A 114 -9.73 23.64 -8.85
N THR A 115 -9.65 23.34 -7.57
CA THR A 115 -8.50 23.56 -6.71
C THR A 115 -8.34 22.37 -5.79
N ILE A 116 -7.12 22.15 -5.34
CA ILE A 116 -6.78 21.34 -4.18
C ILE A 116 -5.87 22.23 -3.34
N THR A 117 -6.13 22.39 -2.04
CA THR A 117 -5.29 23.17 -1.11
C THR A 117 -4.99 24.59 -1.62
N ASP A 118 -6.03 25.25 -2.12
CA ASP A 118 -6.00 26.57 -2.76
C ASP A 118 -5.16 26.70 -4.06
N ARG A 119 -4.50 25.64 -4.52
CA ARG A 119 -3.82 25.61 -5.83
C ARG A 119 -4.76 25.15 -6.93
N SER A 120 -4.66 25.78 -8.10
CA SER A 120 -5.42 25.34 -9.27
C SER A 120 -4.94 23.98 -9.77
N LEU A 121 -5.82 23.16 -10.35
CA LEU A 121 -5.44 21.85 -10.91
C LEU A 121 -4.35 21.96 -11.99
N LYS A 122 -4.40 23.05 -12.77
CA LYS A 122 -3.39 23.36 -13.79
C LYS A 122 -2.02 23.58 -13.15
N GLU A 123 -1.96 24.42 -12.12
CA GLU A 123 -0.72 24.71 -11.39
C GLU A 123 -0.15 23.44 -10.74
N ILE A 124 -0.98 22.63 -10.08
CA ILE A 124 -0.55 21.36 -9.48
C ILE A 124 0.05 20.44 -10.55
N SER A 125 -0.59 20.35 -11.72
CA SER A 125 -0.09 19.51 -12.82
C SER A 125 1.24 20.04 -13.37
N GLU A 126 1.37 21.36 -13.59
CA GLU A 126 2.62 22.00 -14.06
C GLU A 126 3.77 21.79 -13.06
N LEU A 127 3.50 21.89 -11.74
CA LEU A 127 4.49 21.61 -10.70
C LEU A 127 4.82 20.12 -10.59
N GLY A 128 3.85 19.25 -10.88
CA GLY A 128 3.98 17.79 -10.83
C GLY A 128 4.71 17.22 -12.04
N HIS A 129 4.74 17.88 -13.18
CA HIS A 129 5.45 17.41 -14.37
C HIS A 129 6.98 17.38 -14.20
N PRO A 130 7.70 16.62 -15.03
CA PRO A 130 9.17 16.58 -14.99
C PRO A 130 9.77 17.98 -15.15
N ASN A 131 10.75 18.30 -14.31
CA ASN A 131 11.39 19.62 -14.17
C ASN A 131 10.50 20.73 -13.57
N GLY A 132 9.35 20.37 -12.99
CA GLY A 132 8.58 21.24 -12.11
C GLY A 132 9.25 21.33 -10.73
N LEU A 133 8.62 20.76 -9.71
CA LEU A 133 9.23 20.64 -8.37
C LEU A 133 10.18 19.45 -8.22
N SER A 134 10.16 18.51 -9.15
CA SER A 134 11.03 17.32 -9.18
C SER A 134 11.59 17.13 -10.59
N GLN A 135 12.86 16.72 -10.69
CA GLN A 135 13.48 16.43 -11.99
C GLN A 135 12.76 15.28 -12.71
N ALA A 136 12.40 14.23 -11.98
CA ALA A 136 11.65 13.09 -12.52
C ALA A 136 10.15 13.41 -12.70
N GLY A 137 9.63 14.35 -11.91
CA GLY A 137 8.20 14.65 -11.82
C GLY A 137 7.47 13.71 -10.87
N PHE A 138 6.34 14.20 -10.36
CA PHE A 138 5.28 13.45 -9.67
C PHE A 138 4.22 12.93 -10.64
N LEU A 139 4.19 13.44 -11.87
CA LEU A 139 3.26 13.09 -12.94
C LEU A 139 4.07 12.86 -14.22
N ALA A 140 3.65 11.93 -15.07
CA ALA A 140 4.20 11.86 -16.42
C ALA A 140 3.80 13.10 -17.23
N HIS A 141 4.54 13.40 -18.30
CA HIS A 141 4.39 14.64 -19.07
C HIS A 141 2.98 14.84 -19.69
N ASP A 142 2.31 13.74 -20.01
CA ASP A 142 0.99 13.69 -20.64
C ASP A 142 -0.15 13.47 -19.62
N GLU A 143 0.16 13.31 -18.33
CA GLU A 143 -0.83 13.12 -17.28
C GLU A 143 -1.24 14.46 -16.66
N ASN A 144 -2.42 14.50 -16.07
CA ASN A 144 -2.83 15.60 -15.17
C ASN A 144 -3.33 15.04 -13.85
N ILE A 145 -3.32 15.87 -12.81
CA ILE A 145 -3.59 15.42 -11.45
C ILE A 145 -4.95 14.74 -11.28
N ILE A 146 -6.00 15.22 -11.96
CA ILE A 146 -7.35 14.64 -11.83
C ILE A 146 -7.44 13.29 -12.53
N SER A 147 -6.86 13.15 -13.72
CA SER A 147 -6.84 11.87 -14.44
C SER A 147 -6.14 10.79 -13.61
N VAL A 148 -5.02 11.13 -12.96
CA VAL A 148 -4.30 10.18 -12.09
C VAL A 148 -5.13 9.82 -10.86
N ILE A 149 -5.66 10.78 -10.10
CA ILE A 149 -6.50 10.49 -8.93
C ILE A 149 -7.73 9.65 -9.30
N LYS A 150 -8.37 9.91 -10.44
CA LYS A 150 -9.50 9.09 -10.93
C LYS A 150 -9.06 7.69 -11.31
N GLY A 151 -7.96 7.56 -12.04
CA GLY A 151 -7.39 6.27 -12.44
C GLY A 151 -7.08 5.40 -11.22
N ASP A 152 -6.35 5.96 -10.27
CA ASP A 152 -6.00 5.30 -9.02
C ASP A 152 -7.25 4.95 -8.20
N ASN A 153 -8.21 5.86 -8.05
CA ASN A 153 -9.46 5.59 -7.30
C ASN A 153 -10.23 4.39 -7.89
N ARG A 154 -10.26 4.24 -9.22
CA ARG A 154 -10.88 3.07 -9.88
C ARG A 154 -10.12 1.79 -9.56
N VAL A 155 -8.79 1.80 -9.62
CA VAL A 155 -7.94 0.66 -9.27
C VAL A 155 -8.16 0.26 -7.81
N VAL A 156 -8.13 1.21 -6.89
CA VAL A 156 -8.33 0.99 -5.44
C VAL A 156 -9.72 0.42 -5.16
N SER A 157 -10.76 0.98 -5.78
CA SER A 157 -12.12 0.46 -5.69
C SER A 157 -12.24 -0.98 -6.23
N GLN A 158 -11.59 -1.28 -7.36
CA GLN A 158 -11.56 -2.61 -7.98
C GLN A 158 -10.81 -3.64 -7.13
N LEU A 159 -9.80 -3.22 -6.35
CA LEU A 159 -9.16 -4.06 -5.33
C LEU A 159 -10.11 -4.38 -4.16
N GLY A 160 -11.20 -3.63 -3.99
CA GLY A 160 -12.06 -3.69 -2.82
C GLY A 160 -11.32 -3.21 -1.57
N LEU A 161 -10.45 -2.21 -1.73
CA LEU A 161 -9.68 -1.56 -0.67
C LEU A 161 -10.01 -0.06 -0.64
N THR A 162 -9.42 0.65 0.32
CA THR A 162 -9.49 2.12 0.42
C THR A 162 -8.09 2.73 0.36
N HIS A 163 -7.99 4.03 0.03
CA HIS A 163 -6.69 4.72 0.04
C HIS A 163 -6.00 4.65 1.42
N PRO A 164 -6.69 4.87 2.56
CA PRO A 164 -6.08 4.68 3.88
C PRO A 164 -5.56 3.26 4.14
N GLN A 165 -6.25 2.23 3.62
CA GLN A 165 -5.78 0.84 3.75
C GLN A 165 -4.49 0.59 2.98
N LEU A 166 -4.27 1.27 1.86
CA LEU A 166 -3.06 1.17 1.04
C LEU A 166 -1.92 2.07 1.53
N ALA A 167 -2.22 3.22 2.13
CA ALA A 167 -1.20 4.06 2.77
C ALA A 167 -0.60 3.40 4.03
N LYS A 168 -1.42 2.67 4.79
CA LYS A 168 -1.06 2.13 6.10
C LYS A 168 0.21 1.27 6.12
N PRO A 169 0.43 0.29 5.23
CA PRO A 169 1.67 -0.48 5.22
C PRO A 169 2.92 0.37 4.95
N ILE A 170 2.80 1.45 4.19
CA ILE A 170 3.92 2.37 3.94
C ILE A 170 4.17 3.24 5.17
N PHE A 171 3.13 3.71 5.88
CA PHE A 171 3.30 4.34 7.19
C PHE A 171 3.95 3.41 8.22
N HIS A 172 3.66 2.10 8.17
CA HIS A 172 4.36 1.14 9.04
C HIS A 172 5.87 1.12 8.76
N VAL A 173 6.30 1.26 7.50
CA VAL A 173 7.72 1.42 7.15
C VAL A 173 8.29 2.70 7.75
N LEU A 174 7.60 3.84 7.61
CA LEU A 174 8.04 5.10 8.19
C LEU A 174 8.15 5.02 9.72
N ASN A 175 7.21 4.38 10.40
CA ASN A 175 7.26 4.21 11.85
C ASN A 175 8.42 3.33 12.31
N MET A 176 8.77 2.30 11.52
CA MET A 176 9.99 1.53 11.78
C MET A 176 11.26 2.37 11.60
N MET A 177 11.30 3.20 10.55
CA MET A 177 12.41 4.14 10.32
C MET A 177 12.52 5.14 11.46
N ASP A 178 11.42 5.77 11.88
CA ASP A 178 11.39 6.75 12.99
C ASP A 178 11.92 6.14 14.29
N ALA A 179 11.45 4.94 14.63
CA ALA A 179 11.90 4.22 15.81
C ALA A 179 13.41 3.98 15.78
N ASP A 180 13.99 3.67 14.62
CA ASP A 180 15.43 3.44 14.49
C ASP A 180 16.27 4.74 14.44
N LEU A 181 15.75 5.77 13.78
CA LEU A 181 16.33 7.11 13.73
C LEU A 181 16.43 7.73 15.12
N SER A 182 15.42 7.52 15.98
CA SER A 182 15.42 7.97 17.38
C SER A 182 16.58 7.40 18.21
N LEU A 183 17.22 6.31 17.73
CA LEU A 183 18.36 5.65 18.34
C LEU A 183 19.70 6.08 17.71
N ASN A 184 19.69 7.08 16.83
CA ASN A 184 20.84 7.56 16.06
C ASN A 184 21.49 6.49 15.17
N ARG A 185 20.69 5.59 14.58
CA ARG A 185 21.16 4.48 13.72
C ARG A 185 21.16 4.80 12.22
N TRP A 186 21.13 6.09 11.88
CA TRP A 186 21.35 6.54 10.51
C TRP A 186 22.83 6.50 10.16
N ASN A 187 23.19 5.86 9.04
CA ASN A 187 24.56 5.87 8.57
C ASN A 187 24.84 7.22 7.86
N MET A 188 25.35 8.20 8.61
CA MET A 188 25.70 9.52 8.08
C MET A 188 26.74 9.48 6.95
N ALA A 189 27.64 8.49 6.92
CA ALA A 189 28.68 8.41 5.90
C ALA A 189 28.13 7.93 4.55
N LYS A 190 27.14 7.04 4.57
CA LYS A 190 26.47 6.52 3.38
C LYS A 190 25.15 7.22 3.06
N HIS A 191 24.66 8.06 3.98
CA HIS A 191 23.36 8.68 3.91
C HIS A 191 22.22 7.66 3.75
N GLN A 192 22.27 6.59 4.55
CA GLN A 192 21.40 5.41 4.41
C GLN A 192 20.92 4.87 5.76
N TRP A 193 19.70 4.32 5.74
CA TRP A 193 19.18 3.45 6.78
C TRP A 193 19.58 2.01 6.52
N GLU A 194 20.40 1.43 7.40
CA GLU A 194 20.96 0.09 7.17
C GLU A 194 20.52 -0.93 8.22
N ASN A 195 20.02 -0.52 9.38
CA ASN A 195 19.88 -1.46 10.50
C ASN A 195 18.81 -2.54 10.23
N ILE A 196 17.68 -2.20 9.62
CA ILE A 196 16.62 -3.14 9.24
C ILE A 196 16.80 -3.55 7.77
N ARG A 197 16.90 -4.86 7.52
CA ARG A 197 17.11 -5.41 6.17
C ARG A 197 15.80 -5.77 5.48
N TYR A 198 14.90 -6.38 6.23
CA TYR A 198 13.59 -6.80 5.76
C TYR A 198 12.64 -6.93 6.95
N PHE A 199 11.35 -7.00 6.67
CA PHE A 199 10.31 -7.25 7.65
C PHE A 199 9.25 -8.20 7.09
N TYR A 200 8.42 -8.73 7.97
CA TYR A 200 7.32 -9.60 7.58
C TYR A 200 6.01 -8.81 7.50
N TYR A 201 5.20 -9.08 6.47
CA TYR A 201 3.85 -8.54 6.34
C TYR A 201 2.97 -9.57 5.64
N ASN A 202 1.86 -9.97 6.27
CA ASN A 202 0.96 -11.03 5.80
C ASN A 202 1.70 -12.30 5.34
N ASN A 203 2.69 -12.75 6.12
CA ASN A 203 3.59 -13.88 5.84
C ASN A 203 4.57 -13.69 4.67
N HIS A 204 4.64 -12.51 4.07
CA HIS A 204 5.63 -12.19 3.05
C HIS A 204 6.84 -11.50 3.64
N LYS A 205 8.02 -11.83 3.10
CA LYS A 205 9.27 -11.12 3.38
C LYS A 205 9.38 -9.92 2.46
N ILE A 206 9.36 -8.72 3.04
CA ILE A 206 9.48 -7.45 2.31
C ILE A 206 10.84 -6.85 2.66
N PHE A 207 11.64 -6.64 1.64
CA PHE A 207 12.92 -5.97 1.78
C PHE A 207 12.73 -4.46 1.69
N VAL A 208 13.60 -3.74 2.40
CA VAL A 208 13.56 -2.28 2.46
C VAL A 208 14.97 -1.72 2.39
N GLU A 209 15.12 -0.66 1.61
CA GLU A 209 16.28 0.22 1.58
C GLU A 209 15.76 1.65 1.69
N ALA A 210 16.44 2.50 2.47
CA ALA A 210 16.13 3.92 2.51
C ALA A 210 17.41 4.75 2.63
N GLY A 211 17.37 5.96 2.07
CA GLY A 211 18.46 6.92 2.16
C GLY A 211 17.95 8.34 1.94
N ASP A 212 18.82 9.33 2.05
CA ASP A 212 18.40 10.72 1.82
C ASP A 212 18.33 11.07 0.33
N THR A 213 17.50 12.06 0.02
CA THR A 213 17.51 12.74 -1.28
C THR A 213 18.44 13.95 -1.18
N LYS A 214 19.17 14.24 -2.26
CA LYS A 214 20.00 15.45 -2.34
C LYS A 214 19.10 16.67 -2.52
N GLY A 215 18.76 17.33 -1.41
CA GLY A 215 17.89 18.50 -1.40
C GLY A 215 16.43 18.07 -1.29
N GLY A 216 15.80 18.42 -0.17
CA GLY A 216 14.44 18.01 0.13
C GLY A 216 13.44 18.32 -0.98
N GLN A 217 12.38 17.54 -1.02
CA GLN A 217 11.31 17.62 -2.00
C GLN A 217 10.13 18.39 -1.41
N LYS A 218 9.65 19.43 -2.10
CA LYS A 218 8.43 20.15 -1.70
C LYS A 218 7.21 19.53 -2.33
N SER A 219 6.09 19.65 -1.62
CA SER A 219 4.80 19.18 -2.08
C SER A 219 4.16 20.02 -3.19
N ILE A 220 3.48 19.35 -4.12
CA ILE A 220 2.68 19.98 -5.18
C ILE A 220 1.32 20.51 -4.68
N PHE A 221 0.90 20.16 -3.45
CA PHE A 221 -0.41 20.48 -2.86
C PHE A 221 -0.36 21.55 -1.76
N ASN A 222 0.56 22.52 -1.81
CA ASN A 222 0.55 23.66 -0.86
C ASN A 222 0.39 23.36 0.66
N ASP A 223 0.73 22.16 1.11
CA ASP A 223 0.28 21.61 2.41
C ASP A 223 1.40 21.54 3.44
N ASN A 224 2.52 22.22 3.14
CA ASN A 224 3.77 22.22 3.90
C ASN A 224 4.39 20.83 4.09
N VAL A 225 3.93 19.82 3.33
CA VAL A 225 4.61 18.52 3.30
C VAL A 225 5.90 18.68 2.53
N GLU A 226 6.98 18.18 3.12
CA GLU A 226 8.30 18.08 2.52
C GLU A 226 8.82 16.66 2.72
N GLY A 227 9.73 16.24 1.84
CA GLY A 227 10.34 14.91 1.86
C GLY A 227 11.85 14.98 1.84
N ALA A 228 12.52 14.15 2.64
CA ALA A 228 13.97 14.08 2.70
C ALA A 228 14.54 12.69 2.39
N PHE A 229 13.70 11.65 2.38
CA PHE A 229 14.11 10.27 2.15
C PHE A 229 13.55 9.69 0.86
N TYR A 230 14.37 8.89 0.18
CA TYR A 230 13.92 7.88 -0.76
C TYR A 230 13.82 6.53 -0.03
N ILE A 231 12.84 5.74 -0.44
CA ILE A 231 12.57 4.42 0.11
C ILE A 231 12.33 3.48 -1.06
N LYS A 232 12.98 2.31 -1.03
CA LYS A 232 12.76 1.23 -1.98
C LYS A 232 12.23 0.03 -1.22
N LEU A 233 11.10 -0.50 -1.69
CA LEU A 233 10.44 -1.66 -1.13
C LEU A 233 10.35 -2.74 -2.21
N TRP A 234 10.65 -3.99 -1.86
CA TRP A 234 10.43 -5.08 -2.81
C TRP A 234 10.14 -6.40 -2.13
N ARG A 235 9.49 -7.28 -2.91
CA ARG A 235 9.19 -8.66 -2.53
C ARG A 235 9.62 -9.60 -3.65
N GLU A 236 10.32 -10.66 -3.30
CA GLU A 236 10.65 -11.70 -4.28
C GLU A 236 9.41 -12.56 -4.57
N PHE A 237 9.25 -12.96 -5.83
CA PHE A 237 8.24 -13.95 -6.22
C PHE A 237 8.67 -15.34 -5.77
N ASP A 238 7.72 -16.16 -5.32
CA ASP A 238 7.97 -17.58 -5.15
C ASP A 238 7.90 -18.35 -6.49
N SER A 239 8.27 -19.64 -6.45
CA SER A 239 8.28 -20.49 -7.65
C SER A 239 6.90 -20.66 -8.29
N ASP A 240 5.85 -20.65 -7.49
CA ASP A 240 4.48 -20.90 -7.95
C ASP A 240 3.90 -19.64 -8.58
N GLU A 241 4.20 -18.47 -8.03
CA GLU A 241 3.87 -17.16 -8.59
C GLU A 241 4.59 -16.92 -9.92
N ILE A 242 5.87 -17.29 -10.04
CA ILE A 242 6.59 -17.21 -11.33
C ILE A 242 5.96 -18.13 -12.36
N GLN A 243 5.62 -19.37 -12.00
CA GLN A 243 4.94 -20.30 -12.89
C GLN A 243 3.56 -19.76 -13.30
N TYR A 244 2.83 -19.18 -12.35
CA TYR A 244 1.54 -18.55 -12.59
C TYR A 244 1.66 -17.40 -13.60
N LEU A 245 2.63 -16.48 -13.40
CA LEU A 245 2.86 -15.36 -14.33
C LEU A 245 3.18 -15.89 -15.73
N LYS A 246 4.12 -16.84 -15.84
CA LYS A 246 4.48 -17.43 -17.15
C LYS A 246 3.26 -18.05 -17.83
N LYS A 247 2.41 -18.76 -17.10
CA LYS A 247 1.21 -19.37 -17.68
C LYS A 247 0.20 -18.35 -18.23
N HIS A 248 0.10 -17.16 -17.63
CA HIS A 248 -0.92 -16.17 -18.01
C HIS A 248 -0.38 -15.05 -18.90
N TYR A 249 0.94 -14.86 -18.95
CA TYR A 249 1.60 -13.75 -19.62
C TYR A 249 2.81 -14.18 -20.47
N ASP A 250 2.91 -15.47 -20.87
CA ASP A 250 3.95 -15.94 -21.80
C ASP A 250 3.86 -15.32 -23.20
N TYR A 251 2.69 -14.77 -23.54
CA TYR A 251 2.50 -14.01 -24.76
C TYR A 251 3.22 -12.65 -24.77
N LEU A 252 3.61 -12.13 -23.60
CA LEU A 252 4.38 -10.89 -23.51
C LEU A 252 5.82 -11.12 -23.99
N PRO A 253 6.40 -10.18 -24.76
CA PRO A 253 7.83 -10.13 -24.98
C PRO A 253 8.63 -10.17 -23.66
N GLU A 254 9.86 -10.70 -23.69
CA GLU A 254 10.66 -10.89 -22.47
C GLU A 254 10.89 -9.58 -21.68
N ASN A 255 11.09 -8.46 -22.37
CA ASN A 255 11.22 -7.14 -21.74
C ASN A 255 9.92 -6.73 -21.03
N GLU A 256 8.76 -6.83 -21.69
CA GLU A 256 7.45 -6.50 -21.10
C GLU A 256 7.09 -7.44 -19.93
N PHE A 257 7.45 -8.72 -20.02
CA PHE A 257 7.28 -9.66 -18.92
C PHE A 257 8.13 -9.30 -17.70
N ASN A 258 9.37 -8.85 -17.94
CA ASN A 258 10.24 -8.36 -16.88
C ASN A 258 9.74 -7.03 -16.30
N ASP A 259 9.19 -6.14 -17.13
CA ASP A 259 8.57 -4.89 -16.70
C ASP A 259 7.32 -5.15 -15.83
N LEU A 260 6.46 -6.09 -16.23
CA LEU A 260 5.33 -6.56 -15.41
C LEU A 260 5.80 -7.02 -14.03
N LYS A 261 6.82 -7.89 -13.99
CA LYS A 261 7.38 -8.38 -12.72
C LYS A 261 7.92 -7.23 -11.88
N ASN A 262 8.67 -6.32 -12.49
CA ASN A 262 9.28 -5.19 -11.78
C ASN A 262 8.20 -4.28 -11.17
N HIS A 263 7.21 -3.84 -11.97
CA HIS A 263 6.11 -3.00 -11.48
C HIS A 263 5.25 -3.67 -10.41
N LEU A 264 5.09 -4.99 -10.45
CA LEU A 264 4.38 -5.71 -9.40
C LEU A 264 5.17 -5.79 -8.08
N SER A 265 6.48 -5.98 -8.17
CA SER A 265 7.29 -6.46 -7.03
C SER A 265 8.24 -5.44 -6.44
N VAL A 266 8.38 -4.26 -7.04
CA VAL A 266 9.28 -3.19 -6.61
C VAL A 266 8.52 -1.86 -6.59
N ILE A 267 8.68 -1.11 -5.51
CA ILE A 267 8.23 0.28 -5.37
C ILE A 267 9.44 1.14 -5.02
N ASN A 268 9.61 2.25 -5.73
CA ASN A 268 10.45 3.36 -5.28
C ASN A 268 9.51 4.49 -4.88
N THR A 269 9.69 5.02 -3.68
CA THR A 269 8.78 6.00 -3.08
C THR A 269 9.53 6.99 -2.22
N GLY A 270 8.88 8.10 -1.86
CA GLY A 270 9.38 9.06 -0.87
C GLY A 270 8.59 8.98 0.44
N GLU A 271 9.10 9.58 1.51
CA GLU A 271 8.38 9.65 2.80
C GLU A 271 7.07 10.44 2.73
N MET A 272 6.92 11.30 1.72
CA MET A 272 5.72 12.12 1.50
C MET A 272 4.55 11.29 0.97
N GLU A 273 4.86 10.23 0.24
CA GLU A 273 3.88 9.48 -0.54
C GLU A 273 2.74 8.87 0.28
N PRO A 274 2.96 8.21 1.45
CA PRO A 274 1.83 7.74 2.24
C PRO A 274 0.93 8.89 2.73
N GLN A 275 1.46 10.11 2.87
CA GLN A 275 0.62 11.29 3.17
C GLN A 275 -0.21 11.69 1.95
N TYR A 276 0.32 11.59 0.73
CA TYR A 276 -0.45 11.85 -0.50
C TYR A 276 -1.57 10.84 -0.70
N ILE A 277 -1.29 9.56 -0.47
CA ILE A 277 -2.29 8.52 -0.54
C ILE A 277 -3.38 8.77 0.51
N MET A 278 -2.99 9.04 1.76
CA MET A 278 -3.94 9.27 2.85
C MET A 278 -4.77 10.55 2.66
N ARG A 279 -4.14 11.66 2.27
CA ARG A 279 -4.78 12.98 2.17
C ARG A 279 -5.57 13.16 0.89
N TYR A 280 -5.06 12.65 -0.22
CA TYR A 280 -5.50 13.00 -1.57
C TYR A 280 -5.84 11.78 -2.44
N GLY A 281 -5.51 10.56 -2.00
CA GLY A 281 -5.68 9.35 -2.82
C GLY A 281 -4.82 9.34 -4.09
N PHE A 282 -3.65 9.99 -4.04
CA PHE A 282 -2.72 10.15 -5.15
C PHE A 282 -1.50 9.22 -4.94
N TYR A 283 -1.12 8.46 -5.97
CA TYR A 283 -0.03 7.45 -5.91
C TYR A 283 1.20 7.80 -6.78
N GLU A 284 1.33 9.09 -7.09
CA GLU A 284 2.08 9.62 -8.23
C GLU A 284 1.59 9.10 -9.59
N GLY A 285 1.90 9.84 -10.65
CA GLY A 285 1.69 9.44 -12.03
C GLY A 285 2.64 8.31 -12.45
N HIS A 286 2.63 7.94 -13.72
CA HIS A 286 3.49 6.87 -14.27
C HIS A 286 4.95 7.35 -14.45
N THR A 287 5.60 7.61 -13.31
CA THR A 287 7.00 8.01 -13.19
C THR A 287 7.79 6.90 -12.48
N TYR A 288 9.10 7.10 -12.31
CA TYR A 288 9.95 6.21 -11.51
C TYR A 288 9.49 6.07 -10.04
N TRP A 289 8.77 7.08 -9.53
CA TRP A 289 8.36 7.22 -8.14
C TRP A 289 6.92 6.72 -7.89
N ARG A 290 6.26 6.17 -8.92
CA ARG A 290 4.90 5.63 -8.80
C ARG A 290 4.84 4.56 -7.72
N THR A 291 3.98 4.80 -6.74
CA THR A 291 3.74 3.87 -5.63
C THR A 291 2.45 3.11 -5.88
N ASP A 292 2.44 2.32 -6.97
CA ASP A 292 1.20 1.78 -7.56
C ASP A 292 0.32 0.97 -6.58
N PRO A 293 -1.01 1.20 -6.53
CA PRO A 293 -1.94 0.47 -5.65
C PRO A 293 -1.87 -1.07 -5.77
N ILE A 294 -1.67 -1.59 -6.99
CA ILE A 294 -1.53 -3.03 -7.24
C ILE A 294 -0.22 -3.54 -6.67
N ALA A 295 0.88 -2.79 -6.85
CA ALA A 295 2.18 -3.13 -6.30
C ALA A 295 2.16 -3.15 -4.77
N ILE A 296 1.57 -2.14 -4.12
CA ILE A 296 1.38 -2.12 -2.67
C ILE A 296 0.60 -3.36 -2.23
N SER A 297 -0.54 -3.61 -2.88
CA SER A 297 -1.40 -4.73 -2.55
C SER A 297 -0.68 -6.09 -2.67
N PHE A 298 0.17 -6.25 -3.68
CA PHE A 298 0.95 -7.46 -3.89
C PHE A 298 2.10 -7.59 -2.88
N ILE A 299 2.97 -6.59 -2.79
CA ILE A 299 4.16 -6.59 -1.93
C ILE A 299 3.78 -6.85 -0.48
N PHE A 300 2.71 -6.19 0.01
CA PHE A 300 2.23 -6.33 1.38
C PHE A 300 1.22 -7.47 1.58
N GLY A 301 0.95 -8.29 0.56
CA GLY A 301 0.06 -9.45 0.67
C GLY A 301 -1.37 -9.10 1.04
N LEU A 302 -1.87 -7.92 0.64
CA LEU A 302 -3.27 -7.53 0.79
C LEU A 302 -4.17 -8.27 -0.21
N LYS A 303 -3.60 -8.63 -1.37
CA LYS A 303 -4.16 -9.54 -2.37
C LYS A 303 -3.05 -10.44 -2.89
N ASN A 304 -3.37 -11.69 -3.15
CA ASN A 304 -2.42 -12.58 -3.84
C ASN A 304 -2.46 -12.37 -5.36
N LEU A 305 -1.45 -12.88 -6.06
CA LEU A 305 -1.30 -12.70 -7.51
C LEU A 305 -2.51 -13.19 -8.32
N ASN A 306 -3.09 -14.34 -7.94
CA ASN A 306 -4.25 -14.90 -8.63
C ASN A 306 -5.48 -13.99 -8.47
N GLU A 307 -5.70 -13.46 -7.27
CA GLU A 307 -6.76 -12.48 -7.02
C GLU A 307 -6.57 -11.22 -7.86
N LEU A 308 -5.37 -10.64 -7.87
CA LEU A 308 -5.05 -9.46 -8.69
C LEU A 308 -5.31 -9.74 -10.17
N ASN A 309 -4.78 -10.85 -10.68
CA ASN A 309 -4.95 -11.24 -12.07
C ASN A 309 -6.43 -11.40 -12.45
N ARG A 310 -7.24 -12.00 -11.59
CA ARG A 310 -8.68 -12.17 -11.80
C ARG A 310 -9.42 -10.82 -11.76
N LEU A 311 -9.14 -9.99 -10.76
CA LEU A 311 -9.77 -8.68 -10.60
C LEU A 311 -9.55 -7.83 -11.83
N PHE A 312 -8.36 -7.90 -12.42
CA PHE A 312 -7.96 -7.11 -13.59
C PHE A 312 -7.99 -7.90 -14.91
N GLU A 313 -8.75 -8.99 -14.97
CA GLU A 313 -9.01 -9.76 -16.22
C GLU A 313 -7.76 -10.14 -17.01
N SER A 314 -6.67 -10.49 -16.32
CA SER A 314 -5.36 -10.77 -16.92
C SER A 314 -4.76 -9.61 -17.72
N LYS A 315 -5.03 -8.36 -17.31
CA LYS A 315 -4.52 -7.13 -17.94
C LYS A 315 -3.52 -6.39 -17.02
N LEU A 316 -2.85 -7.09 -16.10
CA LEU A 316 -1.96 -6.44 -15.11
C LEU A 316 -0.88 -5.60 -15.78
N HIS A 317 -0.19 -6.13 -16.80
CA HIS A 317 0.85 -5.38 -17.51
C HIS A 317 0.31 -4.05 -18.05
N LYS A 318 -0.81 -4.11 -18.77
CA LYS A 318 -1.43 -2.91 -19.34
C LYS A 318 -1.79 -1.90 -18.26
N ILE A 319 -2.38 -2.32 -17.14
CA ILE A 319 -2.83 -1.41 -16.08
C ILE A 319 -1.65 -0.76 -15.38
N LEU A 320 -0.56 -1.49 -15.16
CA LEU A 320 0.65 -0.99 -14.49
C LEU A 320 1.48 -0.04 -15.36
N THR A 321 1.30 -0.04 -16.68
CA THR A 321 2.13 0.73 -17.62
C THR A 321 1.37 1.79 -18.40
N SER A 322 0.04 1.84 -18.34
CA SER A 322 -0.76 2.78 -19.14
C SER A 322 -0.99 4.08 -18.38
N HIS A 323 -0.49 5.18 -18.92
CA HIS A 323 -0.66 6.51 -18.35
C HIS A 323 -2.14 6.92 -18.23
N TYR A 324 -2.47 7.72 -17.23
CA TYR A 324 -3.82 8.24 -17.01
C TYR A 324 -4.00 9.59 -17.72
N THR A 325 -4.62 9.58 -18.89
CA THR A 325 -4.74 10.77 -19.77
C THR A 325 -6.17 11.27 -19.98
N GLU A 326 -7.18 10.64 -19.35
CA GLU A 326 -8.62 10.93 -19.53
C GLU A 326 -9.23 11.92 -18.52
#